data_AF-A0A1B8J9H1-F1
#
_entry.id   AF-A0A1B8J9H1-F1
#
_cell.length_a   1.000
_cell.length_b   1.000
_cell.length_c   1.000
_cell.angle_alpha   90.00
_cell.angle_beta   90.00
_cell.angle_gamma   90.00
#
_symmetry.space_group_name_H-M   'P 1'
#
loop_
_entity.id
_entity.type
_entity.pdbx_description
1 polymer ?
#
loop_
_entity_poly.entity_id
_entity_poly.type
_entity_poly.pdbx_seq_one_letter_code
_entity_poly.pdbx_strand_id
1 'polypeptide(L)'
;MEHFGLGRYGDPISPNAWEQALKSFQRVLKKGGKLYFSVPVGQISKVCFNAHRVFHPDIIIQTLDSMQLLEFGYIKGFDVKNVMRYESGALKVDKNALDSIPEYQDWGDFGLFEFIKI
;
A
#
# COMPACT_ATOMS: atom_id res chain seq x y z
N MET A 1 -2.74 -3.84 8.79
CA MET A 1 -3.62 -2.74 8.31
C MET A 1 -4.80 -3.29 7.50
N GLU A 2 -4.52 -4.19 6.58
CA GLU A 2 -5.42 -4.85 5.63
C GLU A 2 -6.74 -5.44 6.20
N HIS A 3 -6.82 -5.65 7.52
CA HIS A 3 -8.02 -6.14 8.22
C HIS A 3 -8.98 -5.04 8.72
N PHE A 4 -8.58 -3.76 8.70
CA PHE A 4 -9.37 -2.68 9.32
C PHE A 4 -10.81 -2.65 8.81
N GLY A 5 -11.76 -2.74 9.74
CA GLY A 5 -13.19 -2.67 9.43
C GLY A 5 -13.80 -3.90 8.74
N LEU A 6 -13.09 -5.03 8.73
CA LEU A 6 -13.65 -6.33 8.29
C LEU A 6 -14.34 -7.11 9.41
N GLY A 7 -14.52 -6.50 10.59
CA GLY A 7 -15.13 -7.14 11.75
C GLY A 7 -14.29 -8.25 12.39
N ARG A 8 -12.97 -8.26 12.13
CA ARG A 8 -12.05 -9.16 12.83
C ARG A 8 -12.00 -8.82 14.31
N TYR A 9 -11.77 -9.83 15.14
CA TYR A 9 -11.64 -9.70 16.59
C TYR A 9 -12.87 -9.13 17.32
N GLY A 10 -14.05 -9.18 16.67
CA GLY A 10 -15.30 -8.64 17.23
C GLY A 10 -15.49 -7.15 17.01
N ASP A 11 -14.62 -6.50 16.23
CA ASP A 11 -14.78 -5.09 15.86
C ASP A 11 -16.07 -4.87 15.05
N PRO A 12 -16.70 -3.69 15.12
CA PRO A 12 -17.76 -3.34 14.20
C PRO A 12 -17.28 -3.36 12.75
N ILE A 13 -18.13 -3.85 11.84
CA ILE A 13 -17.86 -3.77 10.41
C ILE A 13 -17.90 -2.30 9.97
N SER A 14 -16.83 -1.86 9.30
CA SER A 14 -16.71 -0.51 8.76
C SER A 14 -15.90 -0.56 7.46
N PRO A 15 -16.54 -0.67 6.29
CA PRO A 15 -15.86 -0.94 5.02
C PRO A 15 -14.74 0.05 4.66
N ASN A 16 -14.83 1.29 5.12
CA ASN A 16 -13.89 2.38 4.84
C ASN A 16 -12.85 2.60 5.96
N ALA A 17 -12.82 1.76 6.99
CA ALA A 17 -11.90 1.94 8.13
C ALA A 17 -10.41 1.87 7.73
N TRP A 18 -10.07 1.11 6.67
CA TRP A 18 -8.70 1.05 6.14
C TRP A 18 -8.23 2.42 5.62
N GLU A 19 -9.11 3.17 4.97
CA GLU A 19 -8.83 4.50 4.44
C GLU A 19 -8.63 5.50 5.57
N GLN A 20 -9.53 5.46 6.57
CA GLN A 20 -9.42 6.28 7.78
C GLN A 20 -8.12 6.00 8.54
N ALA A 21 -7.70 4.73 8.63
CA ALA A 21 -6.44 4.35 9.22
C ALA A 21 -5.24 4.97 8.46
N LEU A 22 -5.21 4.86 7.14
CA LEU A 22 -4.16 5.49 6.31
C LEU A 22 -4.11 7.02 6.49
N LYS A 23 -5.26 7.69 6.43
CA LYS A 23 -5.36 9.14 6.67
C LYS A 23 -4.92 9.53 8.09
N SER A 24 -5.13 8.66 9.07
CA SER A 24 -4.64 8.89 10.44
C SER A 24 -3.11 8.89 10.52
N PHE A 25 -2.43 7.97 9.81
CA PHE A 25 -0.96 7.94 9.73
C PHE A 25 -0.43 9.22 9.07
N GLN A 26 -1.05 9.62 7.97
CA GLN A 26 -0.74 10.88 7.27
C GLN A 26 -0.92 12.11 8.17
N ARG A 27 -1.89 12.10 9.09
CA ARG A 27 -2.20 13.23 9.98
C ARG A 27 -1.20 13.35 11.15
N VAL A 28 -0.77 12.23 11.72
CA VAL A 28 0.09 12.24 12.93
C VAL A 28 1.56 12.50 12.62
N LEU A 29 2.00 12.26 11.38
CA LEU A 29 3.37 12.52 10.96
C LEU A 29 3.62 14.04 10.82
N LYS A 30 4.70 14.51 11.44
CA LYS A 30 5.23 15.85 11.20
C LYS A 30 5.79 15.99 9.78
N LYS A 31 5.87 17.21 9.25
CA LYS A 31 6.56 17.51 7.99
C LYS A 31 7.99 16.96 8.00
N GLY A 32 8.40 16.32 6.91
CA GLY A 32 9.65 15.58 6.77
C GLY A 32 9.68 14.20 7.45
N GLY A 33 8.61 13.81 8.16
CA GLY A 33 8.48 12.47 8.73
C GLY A 33 8.28 11.41 7.66
N LYS A 34 8.84 10.23 7.87
CA LYS A 34 8.74 9.09 6.94
C LYS A 34 7.69 8.07 7.40
N LEU A 35 6.97 7.50 6.44
CA LEU A 35 6.09 6.35 6.64
C LEU A 35 6.60 5.20 5.80
N TYR A 36 7.00 4.12 6.48
CA TYR A 36 7.25 2.82 5.85
C TYR A 36 6.01 1.97 6.03
N PHE A 37 5.44 1.49 4.92
CA PHE A 37 4.14 0.86 4.92
C PHE A 37 4.13 -0.41 4.07
N SER A 38 3.45 -1.45 4.54
CA SER A 38 3.32 -2.72 3.81
C SER A 38 1.93 -3.31 3.91
N VAL A 39 1.44 -3.81 2.78
CA VAL A 39 0.13 -4.45 2.60
C VAL A 39 0.19 -5.50 1.50
N PRO A 40 -0.75 -6.47 1.50
CA PRO A 40 -1.04 -7.29 0.33
C PRO A 40 -1.30 -6.44 -0.93
N VAL A 41 -0.61 -6.74 -2.03
CA VAL A 41 -0.80 -6.06 -3.31
C VAL A 41 -1.17 -7.02 -4.43
N GLY A 42 -1.83 -6.50 -5.47
CA GLY A 42 -2.20 -7.24 -6.67
C GLY A 42 -2.72 -6.31 -7.76
N GLN A 43 -2.90 -6.83 -8.97
CA GLN A 43 -3.43 -6.04 -10.10
C GLN A 43 -4.87 -5.55 -9.85
N ILE A 44 -5.65 -6.31 -9.09
CA ILE A 44 -7.03 -5.94 -8.74
C ILE A 44 -7.15 -5.75 -7.23
N SER A 45 -7.70 -4.60 -6.83
CA SER A 45 -8.09 -4.36 -5.44
C SER A 45 -9.30 -5.23 -5.08
N LYS A 46 -9.19 -6.00 -3.99
CA LYS A 46 -10.26 -6.92 -3.57
C LYS A 46 -10.30 -7.10 -2.06
N VAL A 47 -11.49 -7.43 -1.56
CA VAL A 47 -11.69 -7.92 -0.19
C VAL A 47 -11.75 -9.44 -0.25
N CYS A 48 -10.82 -10.12 0.40
CA CYS A 48 -10.84 -11.57 0.54
C CYS A 48 -11.76 -11.93 1.72
N PHE A 49 -12.84 -12.68 1.45
CA PHE A 49 -13.84 -13.04 2.46
C PHE A 49 -13.19 -13.70 3.69
N ASN A 50 -13.52 -13.19 4.89
CA ASN A 50 -12.97 -13.63 6.18
C ASN A 50 -11.43 -13.56 6.31
N ALA A 51 -10.76 -12.88 5.38
CA ALA A 51 -9.31 -12.69 5.34
C ALA A 51 -8.97 -11.21 5.39
N HIS A 52 -8.27 -10.70 4.38
CA HIS A 52 -7.71 -9.34 4.31
C HIS A 52 -8.14 -8.60 3.04
N ARG A 53 -7.76 -7.32 2.94
CA ARG A 53 -7.79 -6.56 1.67
C ARG A 53 -6.48 -6.70 0.91
N VAL A 54 -6.60 -6.85 -0.40
CA VAL A 54 -5.52 -6.72 -1.37
C VAL A 54 -5.72 -5.39 -2.09
N PHE A 55 -4.64 -4.64 -2.26
CA PHE A 55 -4.68 -3.32 -2.88
C PHE A 55 -3.91 -3.30 -4.20
N HIS A 56 -4.49 -2.66 -5.21
CA HIS A 56 -3.66 -2.09 -6.26
C HIS A 56 -2.83 -0.96 -5.64
N PRO A 57 -1.51 -0.87 -5.90
CA PRO A 57 -0.63 0.10 -5.23
C PRO A 57 -1.10 1.55 -5.37
N ASP A 58 -1.69 1.91 -6.52
CA ASP A 58 -2.21 3.26 -6.74
C ASP A 58 -3.26 3.68 -5.72
N ILE A 59 -4.08 2.76 -5.19
CA ILE A 59 -5.08 3.09 -4.18
C ILE A 59 -4.40 3.60 -2.90
N ILE A 60 -3.30 2.97 -2.48
CA ILE A 60 -2.54 3.42 -1.30
C ILE A 60 -1.91 4.79 -1.56
N ILE A 61 -1.29 4.95 -2.73
CA ILE A 61 -0.61 6.19 -3.14
C ILE A 61 -1.60 7.36 -3.20
N GLN A 62 -2.77 7.16 -3.82
CA GLN A 62 -3.82 8.18 -3.92
C GLN A 62 -4.47 8.47 -2.56
N THR A 63 -4.61 7.46 -1.69
CA THR A 63 -5.15 7.67 -0.34
C THR A 63 -4.22 8.50 0.53
N LEU A 64 -2.90 8.38 0.36
CA LEU A 64 -1.91 9.20 1.08
C LEU A 64 -1.57 10.51 0.34
N ASP A 65 -2.61 11.21 -0.12
CA ASP A 65 -2.58 12.44 -0.93
C ASP A 65 -1.79 13.65 -0.37
N SER A 66 -1.48 13.66 0.93
CA SER A 66 -0.67 14.71 1.56
C SER A 66 0.70 14.19 1.96
N MET A 67 1.16 13.16 1.25
CA MET A 67 2.49 12.57 1.37
C MET A 67 3.05 12.37 -0.04
N GLN A 68 4.38 12.43 -0.14
CA GLN A 68 5.08 12.11 -1.38
C GLN A 68 5.60 10.68 -1.31
N LEU A 69 5.28 9.85 -2.30
CA LEU A 69 5.88 8.55 -2.47
C LEU A 69 7.36 8.73 -2.84
N LEU A 70 8.26 8.09 -2.09
CA LEU A 70 9.68 8.01 -2.39
C LEU A 70 10.03 6.71 -3.10
N GLU A 71 9.47 5.59 -2.69
CA GLU A 71 9.75 4.29 -3.28
C GLU A 71 8.55 3.35 -3.12
N PHE A 72 8.30 2.54 -4.15
CA PHE A 72 7.40 1.41 -4.10
C PHE A 72 8.04 0.20 -4.78
N GLY A 73 7.98 -0.94 -4.10
CA GLY A 73 8.31 -2.25 -4.65
C GLY A 73 7.43 -3.33 -4.04
N TYR A 74 7.53 -4.55 -4.53
CA TYR A 74 6.86 -5.70 -3.92
C TYR A 74 7.82 -6.87 -3.74
N ILE A 75 7.54 -7.67 -2.72
CA ILE A 75 8.34 -8.86 -2.40
C ILE A 75 7.83 -10.00 -3.27
N LYS A 76 8.73 -10.63 -4.03
CA LYS A 76 8.47 -11.86 -4.77
C LYS A 76 9.50 -12.92 -4.37
N GLY A 77 9.06 -13.95 -3.65
CA GLY A 77 9.97 -14.92 -3.04
C GLY A 77 10.82 -14.25 -1.95
N PHE A 78 12.14 -14.17 -2.17
CA PHE A 78 13.08 -13.48 -1.26
C PHE A 78 13.63 -12.17 -1.84
N ASP A 79 13.18 -11.77 -3.03
CA ASP A 79 13.64 -10.58 -3.72
C ASP A 79 12.62 -9.45 -3.64
N VAL A 80 13.12 -8.21 -3.68
CA VAL A 80 12.28 -7.01 -3.85
C VAL A 80 12.35 -6.56 -5.29
N LYS A 81 11.19 -6.51 -5.94
CA LYS A 81 11.05 -5.91 -7.27
C LYS A 81 10.65 -4.45 -7.09
N ASN A 82 11.57 -3.55 -7.40
CA ASN A 82 11.31 -2.11 -7.39
C ASN A 82 10.46 -1.72 -8.60
N VAL A 83 9.45 -0.88 -8.36
CA VAL A 83 8.46 -0.49 -9.37
C VAL A 83 8.43 1.02 -9.55
N MET A 84 8.50 1.78 -8.45
CA MET A 84 8.50 3.24 -8.49
C MET A 84 9.60 3.79 -7.59
N ARG A 85 10.27 4.84 -8.04
CA ARG A 85 11.23 5.58 -7.21
C ARG A 85 11.25 7.06 -7.56
N TYR A 86 11.24 7.92 -6.56
CA TYR A 86 11.35 9.36 -6.72
C TYR A 86 12.82 9.76 -6.84
N GLU A 87 13.20 10.24 -8.02
CA GLU A 87 14.58 10.65 -8.32
C GLU A 87 14.58 11.91 -9.19
N SER A 88 15.53 12.81 -8.93
CA SER A 88 15.74 14.02 -9.73
C SER A 88 14.46 14.87 -9.91
N GLY A 89 13.64 14.98 -8.85
CA GLY A 89 12.45 15.82 -8.83
C GLY A 89 11.18 15.20 -9.45
N ALA A 90 11.22 13.93 -9.86
CA ALA A 90 10.08 13.23 -10.44
C ALA A 90 9.98 11.77 -10.01
N LEU A 91 8.76 11.24 -9.94
CA LEU A 91 8.53 9.81 -9.74
C LEU A 91 8.85 9.07 -11.04
N LYS A 92 9.83 8.18 -11.01
CA LYS A 92 10.14 7.22 -12.06
C LYS A 92 9.31 5.97 -11.83
N VAL A 93 8.69 5.45 -12.88
CA VAL A 93 7.82 4.27 -12.84
C VAL A 93 8.31 3.27 -13.88
N ASP A 94 8.68 2.08 -13.44
CA ASP A 94 8.86 0.92 -14.30
C ASP A 94 7.49 0.29 -14.58
N LYS A 95 6.92 0.64 -15.73
CA LYS A 95 5.61 0.12 -16.16
C LYS A 95 5.61 -1.40 -16.31
N ASN A 96 6.70 -1.99 -16.79
CA ASN A 96 6.77 -3.43 -16.95
C ASN A 96 6.75 -4.12 -15.58
N ALA A 97 7.45 -3.56 -14.59
CA ALA A 97 7.42 -4.09 -13.22
C ALA A 97 6.06 -3.91 -12.56
N LEU A 98 5.37 -2.79 -12.80
CA LEU A 98 4.01 -2.52 -12.32
C LEU A 98 3.01 -3.50 -12.93
N ASP A 99 3.02 -3.68 -14.24
CA ASP A 99 2.11 -4.59 -14.96
C ASP A 99 2.41 -6.07 -14.63
N SER A 100 3.60 -6.35 -14.11
CA SER A 100 4.04 -7.68 -13.69
C SER A 100 3.74 -8.01 -12.22
N ILE A 101 3.07 -7.13 -11.47
CA ILE A 101 2.62 -7.47 -10.11
C ILE A 101 1.72 -8.71 -10.21
N PRO A 102 2.03 -9.80 -9.49
CA PRO A 102 1.20 -10.99 -9.57
C PRO A 102 -0.21 -10.73 -9.01
N GLU A 103 -1.19 -11.46 -9.54
CA GLU A 103 -2.47 -11.55 -8.87
C GLU A 103 -2.30 -12.21 -7.51
N TYR A 104 -2.93 -11.64 -6.49
CA TYR A 104 -2.82 -12.17 -5.14
C TYR A 104 -3.50 -13.54 -5.05
N GLN A 105 -2.69 -14.59 -4.85
CA GLN A 105 -3.08 -16.00 -4.71
C GLN A 105 -2.27 -16.65 -3.56
N ASP A 106 -2.83 -17.67 -2.91
CA ASP A 106 -2.25 -18.34 -1.73
C ASP A 106 -1.84 -17.36 -0.62
N TRP A 107 -0.54 -17.12 -0.46
CA TRP A 107 0.05 -16.18 0.51
C TRP A 107 0.39 -14.81 -0.09
N GLY A 108 0.27 -14.70 -1.42
CA GLY A 108 0.42 -13.50 -2.23
C GLY A 108 1.70 -12.70 -2.05
N ASP A 109 1.76 -11.56 -2.74
CA ASP A 109 2.89 -10.64 -2.69
C ASP A 109 2.53 -9.40 -1.85
N PHE A 110 3.53 -8.86 -1.16
CA PHE A 110 3.38 -7.70 -0.29
C PHE A 110 4.10 -6.51 -0.89
N GLY A 111 3.37 -5.39 -0.99
CA GLY A 111 3.93 -4.11 -1.35
C GLY A 111 4.71 -3.51 -0.19
N LEU A 112 5.80 -2.83 -0.52
CA LEU A 112 6.61 -2.03 0.37
C LEU A 112 6.59 -0.60 -0.16
N PHE A 113 6.13 0.33 0.66
CA PHE A 113 6.01 1.73 0.32
C PHE A 113 6.84 2.57 1.28
N GLU A 114 7.59 3.52 0.75
CA GLU A 114 8.21 4.60 1.51
C GLU A 114 7.58 5.92 1.10
N PHE A 115 7.01 6.63 2.07
CA PHE A 115 6.48 7.99 1.88
C PHE A 115 7.21 8.99 2.78
N ILE A 116 7.22 10.26 2.36
CA ILE A 116 7.61 11.40 3.19
C ILE A 116 6.46 12.40 3.31
N LYS A 117 6.24 12.93 4.50
CA LYS A 117 5.26 13.98 4.76
C LYS A 117 5.76 15.32 4.22
N ILE A 118 5.00 15.92 3.30
CA ILE A 118 5.27 17.25 2.73
C ILE A 118 4.72 18.39 3.58
#